data_AF-A0A6A4BHY8-F1
#
_entry.id   AF-A0A6A4BHY8-F1
#
_cell.length_a   1.000
_cell.length_b   1.000
_cell.length_c   1.000
_cell.angle_alpha   90.00
_cell.angle_beta   90.00
_cell.angle_gamma   90.00
#
_symmetry.space_group_name_H-M   'P 1'
#
loop_
_entity.id
_entity.type
_entity.pdbx_description
1 polymer ?
#
loop_
_entity_poly.entity_id
_entity_poly.type
_entity_poly.pdbx_seq_one_letter_code
_entity_poly.pdbx_strand_id
1 'polypeptide(L)'
;MRAQWNRLVQLWESAQVELHGKYSTDRVLKLTQYARETSYLRAFAVILVTPLPCLVVTVLADPSEGVAANKMFFVRDHLITFVLTFICINQFRVSLPILPYPIWRAFYHAVWISGLCAGVLYGLSRSFGFPFPFSLMVVTPPWVTLISISLAFEWVKKIRETPGAQNVVINVLKVWMCQVVLEFIYLPYYYIFTTLSDRAQTAFALFLPVIKLAMRNVFARTVVHLSDEMPEVIVFNVEVFNALFVSCCMQNSPSFWTTLELMLIDIGMIILSVRDMEKIRIGLKDLEQRIDERKLGSDCNSIGNASVGNQASSTLERTKILLEQGMKSRAKTSSLELVRVASHEEPATGLTRPRKKVGVMSLVTKVRNAHPTAKHTAIRVHPAAESSSKSITAVNVTGAAETAMKNVSVNVRYTRKVQRLLYLAEFLLLLNYVEIVIPLVFSMYMVATYELPNREYYAQLHGMTHRELMQTLENVMFYCSLQIGSLLLLVFILHKQLGLSPIHQLAFVLEKQWDGIQIRLVFWVFYNVQASLQHYGYDYTFGWTMRCLVEVDPCNQKS
;
A
#
# COMPACT_ATOMS: atom_id res chain seq x y z
N MET A 1 4.17 -0.40 36.61
CA MET A 1 3.35 -1.20 35.68
C MET A 1 2.45 -0.36 34.77
N ARG A 2 1.39 0.36 35.21
CA ARG A 2 0.52 1.14 34.29
C ARG A 2 1.24 2.20 33.45
N ALA A 3 2.22 2.92 34.01
CA ALA A 3 2.98 3.92 33.26
C ALA A 3 3.90 3.31 32.19
N GLN A 4 4.47 2.13 32.46
CA GLN A 4 5.27 1.38 31.48
C GLN A 4 4.37 0.78 30.39
N TRP A 5 3.20 0.26 30.76
CA TRP A 5 2.19 -0.21 29.83
C TRP A 5 1.73 0.91 28.88
N ASN A 6 1.41 2.09 29.41
CA ASN A 6 1.00 3.22 28.59
C ASN A 6 2.13 3.69 27.65
N ARG A 7 3.39 3.65 28.09
CA ARG A 7 4.54 3.94 27.21
C ARG A 7 4.68 2.90 26.11
N LEU A 8 4.52 1.62 26.41
CA LEU A 8 4.54 0.55 25.41
C LEU A 8 3.40 0.69 24.40
N VAL A 9 2.19 0.99 24.87
CA VAL A 9 1.03 1.27 24.00
C VAL A 9 1.27 2.49 23.13
N GLN A 10 1.85 3.58 23.66
CA GLN A 10 2.16 4.77 22.85
C GLN A 10 3.26 4.49 21.82
N LEU A 11 4.30 3.73 22.20
CA LEU A 11 5.37 3.34 21.28
C LEU A 11 4.80 2.44 20.18
N TRP A 12 3.89 1.54 20.55
CA TRP A 12 3.18 0.65 19.64
C TRP A 12 2.25 1.41 18.68
N GLU A 13 1.39 2.29 19.19
CA GLU A 13 0.53 3.17 18.39
C GLU A 13 1.37 4.03 17.41
N SER A 14 2.55 4.49 17.83
CA SER A 14 3.48 5.24 16.97
C SER A 14 4.15 4.39 15.88
N ALA A 15 4.31 3.09 16.14
CA ALA A 15 4.85 2.12 15.18
C ALA A 15 3.77 1.57 14.23
N GLN A 16 2.48 1.78 14.53
CA GLN A 16 1.38 1.38 13.67
C GLN A 16 1.13 2.41 12.57
N VAL A 17 1.61 2.06 11.39
CA VAL A 17 1.45 2.84 10.16
C VAL A 17 -0.01 3.12 9.80
N GLU A 18 -0.88 2.16 10.08
CA GLU A 18 -2.32 2.22 9.75
C GLU A 18 -3.05 3.41 10.42
N LEU A 19 -2.54 3.90 11.56
CA LEU A 19 -3.17 4.98 12.32
C LEU A 19 -2.87 6.39 11.77
N HIS A 20 -1.92 6.52 10.84
CA HIS A 20 -1.37 7.80 10.42
C HIS A 20 -1.86 8.29 9.05
N GLY A 21 -2.62 7.48 8.31
CA GLY A 21 -3.16 7.84 6.99
C GLY A 21 -4.54 8.51 7.02
N LYS A 22 -5.01 8.91 5.83
CA LYS A 22 -6.37 9.45 5.61
C LYS A 22 -6.74 9.31 4.13
N TYR A 23 -8.01 9.05 3.85
CA TYR A 23 -8.54 9.18 2.49
C TYR A 23 -8.58 10.63 2.02
N SER A 24 -8.40 10.83 0.71
CA SER A 24 -8.82 12.04 0.02
C SER A 24 -10.34 12.17 -0.01
N THR A 25 -10.82 13.38 -0.23
CA THR A 25 -12.26 13.64 -0.39
C THR A 25 -12.83 12.92 -1.62
N ASP A 26 -12.03 12.81 -2.69
CA ASP A 26 -12.43 12.16 -3.94
C ASP A 26 -12.61 10.65 -3.77
N ARG A 27 -11.70 9.97 -3.05
CA ARG A 27 -11.83 8.52 -2.75
C ARG A 27 -13.08 8.22 -1.93
N VAL A 28 -13.42 9.06 -0.96
CA VAL A 28 -14.66 8.92 -0.17
C VAL A 28 -15.90 9.00 -1.06
N LEU A 29 -15.96 9.96 -1.98
CA LEU A 29 -17.09 10.12 -2.89
C LEU A 29 -17.21 8.93 -3.84
N LYS A 30 -16.10 8.46 -4.42
CA LYS A 30 -16.05 7.28 -5.29
C LYS A 30 -16.49 6.01 -4.57
N LEU A 31 -16.03 5.80 -3.33
CA LEU A 31 -16.48 4.68 -2.50
C LEU A 31 -17.98 4.74 -2.22
N THR A 32 -18.51 5.94 -1.94
CA THR A 32 -19.94 6.14 -1.69
C THR A 32 -20.79 5.81 -2.92
N GLN A 33 -20.31 6.20 -4.10
CA GLN A 33 -20.96 5.89 -5.36
C GLN A 33 -20.91 4.38 -5.64
N TYR A 34 -19.73 3.77 -5.52
CA TYR A 34 -19.52 2.35 -5.74
C TYR A 34 -20.41 1.49 -4.85
N ALA A 35 -20.52 1.83 -3.56
CA ALA A 35 -21.35 1.12 -2.60
C ALA A 35 -22.86 1.23 -2.87
N ARG A 36 -23.32 2.21 -3.68
CA ARG A 36 -24.72 2.35 -4.11
C ARG A 36 -25.02 1.61 -5.40
N GLU A 37 -24.07 1.61 -6.34
CA GLU A 37 -24.25 1.10 -7.69
C GLU A 37 -23.92 -0.40 -7.82
N THR A 38 -23.06 -0.91 -6.94
CA THR A 38 -22.55 -2.28 -7.04
C THR A 38 -23.42 -3.24 -6.22
N SER A 39 -23.77 -4.39 -6.80
CA SER A 39 -24.46 -5.46 -6.08
C SER A 39 -23.47 -6.29 -5.25
N TYR A 40 -23.96 -6.91 -4.17
CA TYR A 40 -23.14 -7.82 -3.36
C TYR A 40 -22.56 -8.98 -4.17
N LEU A 41 -23.29 -9.52 -5.15
CA LEU A 41 -22.79 -10.59 -6.03
C LEU A 41 -21.55 -10.16 -6.81
N ARG A 42 -21.58 -8.95 -7.39
CA ARG A 42 -20.42 -8.40 -8.11
C ARG A 42 -19.25 -8.17 -7.15
N ALA A 43 -19.51 -7.63 -5.95
CA ALA A 43 -18.47 -7.41 -4.95
C ALA A 43 -17.78 -8.72 -4.53
N PHE A 44 -18.54 -9.79 -4.27
CA PHE A 44 -17.98 -11.11 -3.98
C PHE A 44 -17.21 -11.70 -5.17
N ALA A 45 -17.72 -11.56 -6.39
CA ALA A 45 -17.04 -12.03 -7.59
C ALA A 45 -15.67 -11.35 -7.76
N VAL A 46 -15.58 -10.03 -7.57
CA VAL A 46 -14.30 -9.30 -7.62
C VAL A 46 -13.30 -9.86 -6.61
N ILE A 47 -13.74 -10.08 -5.36
CA ILE A 47 -12.90 -10.63 -4.28
C ILE A 47 -12.37 -12.02 -4.64
N LEU A 48 -13.21 -12.90 -5.20
CA LEU A 48 -12.82 -14.26 -5.57
C LEU A 48 -11.97 -14.35 -6.83
N VAL A 49 -12.19 -13.45 -7.80
CA VAL A 49 -11.49 -13.47 -9.10
C VAL A 49 -10.11 -12.83 -9.01
N THR A 50 -9.90 -11.89 -8.10
CA THR A 50 -8.61 -11.17 -7.93
C THR A 50 -7.38 -12.09 -7.86
N PRO A 51 -7.34 -13.21 -7.12
CA PRO A 51 -6.14 -14.06 -7.09
C PRO A 51 -5.95 -14.99 -8.30
N LEU A 52 -6.97 -15.20 -9.13
CA LEU A 52 -6.93 -16.21 -10.18
C LEU A 52 -5.89 -15.93 -11.28
N PRO A 53 -5.72 -14.69 -11.79
CA PRO A 53 -4.68 -14.42 -12.80
C PRO A 53 -3.28 -14.75 -12.28
N CYS A 54 -3.01 -14.49 -11.00
CA CYS A 54 -1.76 -14.84 -10.36
C CYS A 54 -1.50 -16.36 -10.41
N LEU A 55 -2.50 -17.16 -10.04
CA LEU A 55 -2.42 -18.62 -10.09
C LEU A 55 -2.17 -19.14 -11.51
N VAL A 56 -2.91 -18.60 -12.49
CA VAL A 56 -2.78 -19.01 -13.89
C VAL A 56 -1.38 -18.72 -14.40
N VAL A 57 -0.85 -17.52 -14.16
CA VAL A 57 0.51 -17.15 -14.59
C VAL A 57 1.56 -18.02 -13.92
N THR A 58 1.43 -18.30 -12.62
CA THR A 58 2.42 -19.11 -11.90
C THR A 58 2.43 -20.57 -12.35
N VAL A 59 1.26 -21.16 -12.59
CA VAL A 59 1.15 -22.56 -13.05
C VAL A 59 1.56 -22.70 -14.51
N LEU A 60 1.14 -21.78 -15.40
CA LEU A 60 1.53 -21.84 -16.81
C LEU A 60 3.01 -21.61 -17.05
N ALA A 61 3.67 -20.87 -16.16
CA ALA A 61 5.09 -20.59 -16.26
C ALA A 61 5.97 -21.71 -15.67
N ASP A 62 5.38 -22.74 -15.05
CA ASP A 62 6.11 -23.97 -14.72
C ASP A 62 6.01 -24.94 -15.91
N PRO A 63 7.09 -25.20 -16.66
CA PRO A 63 7.04 -26.08 -17.82
C PRO A 63 6.65 -27.50 -17.39
N SER A 64 5.82 -28.17 -18.18
CA SER A 64 5.42 -29.57 -17.96
C SER A 64 6.46 -30.60 -18.39
N GLU A 65 7.49 -30.18 -19.15
CA GLU A 65 8.57 -31.05 -19.61
C GLU A 65 9.78 -31.01 -18.65
N GLY A 66 10.34 -32.19 -18.40
CA GLY A 66 11.46 -32.43 -17.48
C GLY A 66 12.75 -31.69 -17.86
N VAL A 67 13.46 -31.17 -16.85
CA VAL A 67 14.72 -30.40 -16.97
C VAL A 67 15.94 -31.31 -17.25
N ALA A 68 15.89 -32.14 -18.29
CA ALA A 68 17.01 -33.01 -18.61
C ALA A 68 18.20 -32.24 -19.23
N ALA A 69 19.32 -32.23 -18.50
CA ALA A 69 20.69 -31.85 -18.86
C ALA A 69 21.00 -30.34 -19.04
N ASN A 70 21.01 -29.59 -17.93
CA ASN A 70 21.72 -28.32 -17.59
C ASN A 70 21.66 -27.10 -18.54
N LYS A 71 21.53 -27.25 -19.86
CA LYS A 71 21.28 -26.15 -20.81
C LYS A 71 19.84 -25.64 -20.71
N MET A 72 18.89 -26.53 -20.45
CA MET A 72 17.48 -26.19 -20.29
C MET A 72 17.23 -25.31 -19.06
N PHE A 73 18.07 -25.42 -18.02
CA PHE A 73 18.03 -24.55 -16.85
C PHE A 73 18.29 -23.08 -17.23
N PHE A 74 19.36 -22.77 -17.98
CA PHE A 74 19.67 -21.39 -18.35
C PHE A 74 18.64 -20.80 -19.33
N VAL A 75 18.03 -21.63 -20.18
CA VAL A 75 16.90 -21.19 -21.02
C VAL A 75 15.68 -20.85 -20.16
N ARG A 76 15.36 -21.71 -19.19
CA ARG A 76 14.28 -21.46 -18.23
C ARG A 76 14.55 -20.21 -17.39
N ASP A 77 15.76 -20.08 -16.85
CA ASP A 77 16.20 -18.92 -16.06
C ASP A 77 16.12 -17.62 -16.87
N HIS A 78 16.49 -17.67 -18.15
CA HIS A 78 16.31 -16.55 -19.07
C HIS A 78 14.82 -16.18 -19.23
N LEU A 79 13.93 -17.16 -19.45
CA LEU A 79 12.49 -16.92 -19.59
C LEU A 79 11.87 -16.36 -18.30
N ILE A 80 12.24 -16.92 -17.14
CA ILE A 80 11.80 -16.43 -15.82
C ILE A 80 12.26 -14.99 -15.61
N THR A 81 13.56 -14.73 -15.82
CA THR A 81 14.13 -13.39 -15.67
C THR A 81 13.49 -12.43 -16.65
N PHE A 82 13.16 -12.86 -17.87
CA PHE A 82 12.42 -12.06 -18.85
C PHE A 82 11.03 -11.68 -18.31
N VAL A 83 10.23 -12.64 -17.82
CA VAL A 83 8.89 -12.40 -17.27
C VAL A 83 8.96 -11.45 -16.07
N LEU A 84 9.86 -11.69 -15.12
CA LEU A 84 10.07 -10.82 -13.96
C LEU A 84 10.50 -9.40 -14.36
N THR A 85 11.41 -9.28 -15.33
CA THR A 85 11.86 -7.98 -15.83
C THR A 85 10.72 -7.24 -16.51
N PHE A 86 9.92 -7.92 -17.33
CA PHE A 86 8.78 -7.33 -18.01
C PHE A 86 7.72 -6.84 -17.02
N ILE A 87 7.39 -7.64 -16.00
CA ILE A 87 6.47 -7.26 -14.92
C ILE A 87 7.02 -6.04 -14.17
N CYS A 88 8.31 -6.02 -13.85
CA CYS A 88 8.95 -4.91 -13.14
C CYS A 88 8.90 -3.61 -13.95
N ILE A 89 9.28 -3.64 -15.24
CA ILE A 89 9.19 -2.46 -16.12
C ILE A 89 7.72 -2.02 -16.27
N ASN A 90 6.78 -2.96 -16.35
CA ASN A 90 5.36 -2.65 -16.41
C ASN A 90 4.85 -2.01 -15.10
N GLN A 91 5.35 -2.43 -13.94
CA GLN A 91 5.08 -1.78 -12.65
C GLN A 91 5.47 -0.30 -12.69
N PHE A 92 6.66 0.01 -13.22
CA PHE A 92 7.14 1.37 -13.41
C PHE A 92 6.27 2.17 -14.38
N ARG A 93 5.83 1.55 -15.48
CA ARG A 93 4.93 2.16 -16.47
C ARG A 93 3.56 2.51 -15.88
N VAL A 94 2.96 1.62 -15.10
CA VAL A 94 1.66 1.85 -14.43
C VAL A 94 1.80 2.91 -13.33
N SER A 95 2.90 2.88 -12.58
CA SER A 95 3.14 3.82 -11.47
C SER A 95 3.49 5.24 -11.94
N LEU A 96 3.98 5.42 -13.18
CA LEU A 96 4.44 6.70 -13.73
C LEU A 96 3.76 7.02 -15.07
N PRO A 97 2.43 7.27 -15.09
CA PRO A 97 1.70 7.56 -16.33
C PRO A 97 2.15 8.89 -16.97
N ILE A 98 2.74 9.81 -16.18
CA ILE A 98 3.27 11.09 -16.67
C ILE A 98 4.52 10.91 -17.56
N LEU A 99 5.21 9.77 -17.47
CA LEU A 99 6.38 9.43 -18.27
C LEU A 99 6.05 8.23 -19.15
N PRO A 100 5.40 8.43 -20.30
CA PRO A 100 4.91 7.33 -21.13
C PRO A 100 6.08 6.44 -21.53
N TYR A 101 5.95 5.15 -21.20
CA TYR A 101 6.87 4.10 -21.56
C TYR A 101 6.15 3.15 -22.54
N PRO A 102 6.52 3.11 -23.83
CA PRO A 102 5.85 2.26 -24.81
C PRO A 102 6.11 0.77 -24.54
N ILE A 103 5.05 -0.04 -24.59
CA ILE A 103 5.12 -1.46 -24.19
C ILE A 103 6.10 -2.29 -25.02
N TRP A 104 6.25 -1.99 -26.32
CA TRP A 104 7.21 -2.67 -27.20
C TRP A 104 8.67 -2.41 -26.80
N ARG A 105 8.98 -1.21 -26.28
CA ARG A 105 10.31 -0.96 -25.72
C ARG A 105 10.48 -1.70 -24.40
N ALA A 106 9.42 -1.83 -23.60
CA ALA A 106 9.51 -2.53 -22.32
C ALA A 106 9.80 -4.01 -22.56
N PHE A 107 9.16 -4.60 -23.58
CA PHE A 107 9.46 -5.93 -24.06
C PHE A 107 10.91 -6.07 -24.54
N TYR A 108 11.38 -5.17 -25.41
CA TYR A 108 12.76 -5.18 -25.89
C TYR A 108 13.79 -5.08 -24.75
N HIS A 109 13.58 -4.15 -23.81
CA HIS A 109 14.44 -3.96 -22.64
C HIS A 109 14.42 -5.23 -21.77
N ALA A 110 13.26 -5.84 -21.55
CA ALA A 110 13.15 -7.09 -20.79
C ALA A 110 13.94 -8.24 -21.43
N VAL A 111 13.89 -8.41 -22.76
CA VAL A 111 14.67 -9.44 -23.48
C VAL A 111 16.17 -9.22 -23.31
N TRP A 112 16.64 -7.98 -23.50
CA TRP A 112 18.09 -7.68 -23.38
C TRP A 112 18.60 -7.82 -21.95
N ILE A 113 17.88 -7.28 -20.97
CA ILE A 113 18.28 -7.34 -19.56
C ILE A 113 18.32 -8.80 -19.08
N SER A 114 17.29 -9.59 -19.39
CA SER A 114 17.25 -11.00 -19.01
C SER A 114 18.33 -11.83 -19.71
N GLY A 115 18.65 -11.54 -20.98
CA GLY A 115 19.75 -12.20 -21.70
C GLY A 115 21.11 -11.90 -21.06
N LEU A 116 21.35 -10.65 -20.67
CA LEU A 116 22.58 -10.24 -19.98
C LEU A 116 22.70 -10.90 -18.61
N CYS A 117 21.63 -10.90 -17.79
CA CYS A 117 21.61 -11.54 -16.49
C CYS A 117 21.87 -13.06 -16.58
N ALA A 118 21.18 -13.75 -17.48
CA ALA A 118 21.38 -15.19 -17.70
C ALA A 118 22.80 -15.50 -18.21
N GLY A 119 23.35 -14.67 -19.10
CA GLY A 119 24.72 -14.80 -19.59
C GLY A 119 25.78 -14.62 -18.48
N VAL A 120 25.58 -13.64 -17.59
CA VAL A 120 26.43 -13.43 -16.42
C VAL A 120 26.36 -14.65 -15.49
N LEU A 121 25.16 -15.13 -15.16
CA LEU A 121 24.99 -16.30 -14.30
C LEU A 121 25.61 -17.56 -14.91
N TYR A 122 25.47 -17.75 -16.23
CA TYR A 122 26.11 -18.84 -16.96
C TYR A 122 27.65 -18.76 -16.89
N GLY A 123 28.22 -17.58 -17.11
CA GLY A 123 29.66 -17.36 -17.00
C GLY A 123 30.20 -17.62 -15.58
N LEU A 124 29.50 -17.14 -14.56
CA LEU A 124 29.84 -17.40 -13.16
C LEU A 124 29.74 -18.89 -12.82
N SER A 125 28.65 -19.54 -13.23
CA SER A 125 28.44 -20.97 -13.02
C SER A 125 29.52 -21.82 -13.71
N ARG A 126 29.97 -21.42 -14.90
CA ARG A 126 31.05 -22.10 -15.63
C ARG A 126 32.42 -21.95 -14.95
N SER A 127 32.64 -20.83 -14.25
CA SER A 127 33.92 -20.47 -13.63
C SER A 127 34.06 -21.02 -12.21
N PHE A 128 32.97 -21.00 -11.43
CA PHE A 128 32.96 -21.36 -10.00
C PHE A 128 32.24 -22.67 -9.70
N GLY A 129 31.58 -23.29 -10.69
CA GLY A 129 30.80 -24.51 -10.52
C GLY A 129 29.29 -24.24 -10.49
N PHE A 130 28.52 -25.31 -10.73
CA PHE A 130 27.06 -25.30 -10.76
C PHE A 130 26.52 -26.35 -9.77
N PRO A 131 25.44 -26.05 -9.01
CA PRO A 131 24.67 -24.80 -8.95
C PRO A 131 25.42 -23.66 -8.27
N PHE A 132 25.21 -22.43 -8.75
CA PHE A 132 25.88 -21.25 -8.18
C PHE A 132 25.14 -20.76 -6.92
N PRO A 133 25.82 -20.64 -5.76
CA PRO A 133 25.19 -20.29 -4.50
C PRO A 133 24.65 -18.87 -4.53
N PHE A 134 23.46 -18.65 -3.98
CA PHE A 134 22.79 -17.33 -3.96
C PHE A 134 22.66 -16.69 -5.33
N SER A 135 22.54 -17.50 -6.38
CA SER A 135 22.40 -16.99 -7.75
C SER A 135 21.34 -15.89 -7.86
N LEU A 136 20.19 -16.02 -7.18
CA LEU A 136 19.19 -14.94 -7.10
C LEU A 136 19.74 -13.67 -6.44
N MET A 137 20.35 -13.74 -5.25
CA MET A 137 20.89 -12.56 -4.58
C MET A 137 22.10 -11.96 -5.31
N VAL A 138 22.87 -12.75 -6.05
CA VAL A 138 24.02 -12.30 -6.84
C VAL A 138 23.59 -11.68 -8.17
N VAL A 139 22.52 -12.18 -8.78
CA VAL A 139 21.95 -11.65 -10.03
C VAL A 139 21.07 -10.42 -9.78
N THR A 140 20.43 -10.29 -8.60
CA THR A 140 19.55 -9.14 -8.29
C THR A 140 20.26 -7.78 -8.44
N PRO A 141 21.49 -7.53 -7.92
CA PRO A 141 22.13 -6.22 -8.11
C PRO A 141 22.46 -5.88 -9.57
N PRO A 142 23.07 -6.77 -10.39
CA PRO A 142 23.17 -6.58 -11.83
C PRO A 142 21.81 -6.32 -12.50
N TRP A 143 20.78 -7.08 -12.14
CA TRP A 143 19.43 -6.93 -12.68
C TRP A 143 18.83 -5.54 -12.36
N VAL A 144 18.92 -5.10 -11.10
CA VAL A 144 18.48 -3.79 -10.62
C VAL A 144 19.22 -2.65 -11.33
N THR A 145 20.54 -2.78 -11.50
CA THR A 145 21.32 -1.74 -12.18
C THR A 145 20.98 -1.64 -13.67
N LEU A 146 20.82 -2.77 -14.36
CA LEU A 146 20.40 -2.81 -15.76
C LEU A 146 19.01 -2.22 -15.96
N ILE A 147 18.02 -2.56 -15.11
CA ILE A 147 16.69 -1.93 -15.15
C ILE A 147 16.82 -0.42 -14.96
N SER A 148 17.56 0.03 -13.95
CA SER A 148 17.73 1.45 -13.64
C SER A 148 18.37 2.24 -14.80
N ILE A 149 19.40 1.68 -15.45
CA ILE A 149 20.02 2.25 -16.65
C ILE A 149 19.01 2.35 -17.79
N SER A 150 18.22 1.29 -17.98
CA SER A 150 17.21 1.22 -19.04
C SER A 150 16.08 2.26 -18.86
N LEU A 151 15.67 2.50 -17.61
CA LEU A 151 14.70 3.54 -17.25
C LEU A 151 15.31 4.94 -17.42
N ALA A 152 16.57 5.12 -17.00
CA ALA A 152 17.28 6.39 -17.15
C ALA A 152 17.42 6.78 -18.62
N PHE A 153 17.76 5.83 -19.50
CA PHE A 153 17.85 6.07 -20.93
C PHE A 153 16.52 6.55 -21.53
N GLU A 154 15.40 5.95 -21.15
CA GLU A 154 14.06 6.30 -21.66
C GLU A 154 13.48 7.59 -21.07
N TRP A 155 13.85 7.94 -19.84
CA TRP A 155 13.21 9.02 -19.09
C TRP A 155 14.07 10.26 -18.87
N VAL A 156 15.39 10.22 -19.05
CA VAL A 156 16.26 11.37 -18.73
C VAL A 156 15.84 12.67 -19.44
N LYS A 157 15.47 12.59 -20.73
CA LYS A 157 14.98 13.75 -21.48
C LYS A 157 13.60 14.20 -21.00
N LYS A 158 12.67 13.26 -20.84
CA LYS A 158 11.28 13.52 -20.41
C LYS A 158 11.21 14.10 -19.00
N ILE A 159 12.09 13.67 -18.10
CA ILE A 159 12.21 14.19 -16.73
C ILE A 159 12.71 15.64 -16.76
N ARG A 160 13.65 15.97 -17.66
CA ARG A 160 14.17 17.33 -17.80
C ARG A 160 13.12 18.30 -18.36
N GLU A 161 12.25 17.81 -19.23
CA GLU A 161 11.18 18.59 -19.86
C GLU A 161 9.94 18.75 -18.96
N THR A 162 9.71 17.81 -18.03
CA THR A 162 8.50 17.78 -17.19
C THR A 162 8.78 18.26 -15.77
N PRO A 163 8.28 19.43 -15.34
CA PRO A 163 8.51 19.93 -13.99
C PRO A 163 7.87 19.00 -12.95
N GLY A 164 8.63 18.64 -11.91
CA GLY A 164 8.17 17.78 -10.82
C GLY A 164 8.24 16.26 -11.09
N ALA A 165 8.47 15.83 -12.34
CA ALA A 165 8.58 14.40 -12.69
C ALA A 165 9.71 13.71 -11.93
N GLN A 166 10.85 14.39 -11.72
CA GLN A 166 11.99 13.87 -10.97
C GLN A 166 11.59 13.41 -9.55
N ASN A 167 10.76 14.19 -8.85
CA ASN A 167 10.36 13.85 -7.48
C ASN A 167 9.46 12.60 -7.46
N VAL A 168 8.54 12.49 -8.42
CA VAL A 168 7.65 11.32 -8.54
C VAL A 168 8.47 10.06 -8.89
N VAL A 169 9.43 10.17 -9.82
CA VAL A 169 10.33 9.06 -10.18
C VAL A 169 11.16 8.61 -8.98
N ILE A 170 11.78 9.53 -8.25
CA ILE A 170 12.56 9.21 -7.04
C ILE A 170 11.68 8.48 -6.02
N ASN A 171 10.44 8.91 -5.85
CA ASN A 171 9.53 8.28 -4.90
C ASN A 171 9.15 6.86 -5.29
N VAL A 172 8.85 6.61 -6.57
CA VAL A 172 8.58 5.25 -7.07
C VAL A 172 9.83 4.38 -6.98
N LEU A 173 11.01 4.93 -7.28
CA LEU A 173 12.29 4.22 -7.16
C LEU A 173 12.57 3.83 -5.70
N LYS A 174 12.25 4.68 -4.72
CA LYS A 174 12.38 4.32 -3.30
C LYS A 174 11.48 3.14 -2.93
N VAL A 175 10.23 3.10 -3.43
CA VAL A 175 9.33 1.95 -3.18
C VAL A 175 9.93 0.68 -3.74
N TRP A 176 10.47 0.73 -4.95
CA TRP A 176 11.13 -0.42 -5.57
C TRP A 176 12.39 -0.85 -4.79
N MET A 177 13.19 0.08 -4.29
CA MET A 177 14.32 -0.27 -3.41
C MET A 177 13.86 -0.94 -2.11
N CYS A 178 12.71 -0.55 -1.55
CA CYS A 178 12.12 -1.27 -0.42
C CYS A 178 11.71 -2.71 -0.80
N GLN A 179 11.24 -2.96 -2.03
CA GLN A 179 10.96 -4.31 -2.53
C GLN A 179 12.25 -5.13 -2.65
N VAL A 180 13.31 -4.57 -3.22
CA VAL A 180 14.62 -5.24 -3.29
C VAL A 180 15.12 -5.59 -1.89
N VAL A 181 14.99 -4.69 -0.91
CA VAL A 181 15.37 -4.97 0.49
C VAL A 181 14.56 -6.13 1.09
N LEU A 182 13.27 -6.30 0.74
CA LEU A 182 12.49 -7.46 1.18
C LEU A 182 13.15 -8.76 0.70
N GLU A 183 13.53 -8.86 -0.57
CA GLU A 183 14.21 -10.04 -1.12
C GLU A 183 15.47 -10.38 -0.31
N PHE A 184 16.31 -9.37 -0.04
CA PHE A 184 17.55 -9.55 0.74
C PHE A 184 17.33 -9.87 2.23
N ILE A 185 16.16 -9.62 2.78
CA ILE A 185 15.83 -9.99 4.17
C ILE A 185 15.28 -11.42 4.21
N TYR A 186 14.30 -11.74 3.37
CA TYR A 186 13.56 -12.99 3.50
C TYR A 186 14.28 -14.21 2.90
N LEU A 187 15.11 -14.05 1.86
CA LEU A 187 15.90 -15.18 1.33
C LEU A 187 16.88 -15.73 2.40
N PRO A 188 17.73 -14.89 3.03
CA PRO A 188 18.55 -15.34 4.14
C PRO A 188 17.74 -15.83 5.34
N TYR A 189 16.60 -15.19 5.64
CA TYR A 189 15.71 -15.65 6.71
C TYR A 189 15.27 -17.10 6.47
N TYR A 190 14.78 -17.42 5.27
CA TYR A 190 14.33 -18.76 4.93
C TYR A 190 15.44 -19.79 5.01
N TYR A 191 16.63 -19.44 4.54
CA TYR A 191 17.78 -20.33 4.70
C TYR A 191 18.08 -20.63 6.16
N ILE A 192 18.26 -19.58 6.98
CA ILE A 192 18.55 -19.75 8.40
C ILE A 192 17.46 -20.61 9.03
N PHE A 193 16.19 -20.32 8.74
CA PHE A 193 15.06 -21.12 9.20
C PHE A 193 15.22 -22.61 8.84
N THR A 194 15.51 -22.95 7.59
CA THR A 194 15.67 -24.35 7.16
C THR A 194 16.89 -25.06 7.76
N THR A 195 17.92 -24.33 8.21
CA THR A 195 19.10 -24.93 8.89
C THR A 195 18.91 -25.18 10.38
N LEU A 196 17.86 -24.63 10.98
CA LEU A 196 17.59 -24.76 12.41
C LEU A 196 16.84 -26.08 12.72
N SER A 197 16.97 -26.57 13.95
CA SER A 197 16.16 -27.69 14.47
C SER A 197 14.70 -27.27 14.66
N ASP A 198 13.76 -28.22 14.68
CA ASP A 198 12.31 -27.95 14.74
C ASP A 198 11.88 -27.00 15.88
N ARG A 199 12.48 -27.14 17.07
CA ARG A 199 12.21 -26.25 18.21
C ARG A 199 12.76 -24.84 17.97
N ALA A 200 13.93 -24.75 17.37
CA ALA A 200 14.55 -23.47 17.03
C ALA A 200 13.85 -22.78 15.84
N GLN A 201 13.32 -23.54 14.88
CA GLN A 201 12.46 -23.05 13.81
C GLN A 201 11.22 -22.35 14.37
N THR A 202 10.55 -22.97 15.35
CA THR A 202 9.39 -22.37 16.04
C THR A 202 9.74 -21.03 16.68
N ALA A 203 10.84 -20.97 17.43
CA ALA A 203 11.30 -19.71 18.03
C ALA A 203 11.73 -18.67 16.97
N PHE A 204 12.33 -19.11 15.87
CA PHE A 204 12.78 -18.23 14.79
C PHE A 204 11.61 -17.71 13.93
N ALA A 205 10.50 -18.45 13.84
CA ALA A 205 9.25 -18.00 13.22
C ALA A 205 8.70 -16.73 13.89
N LEU A 206 8.93 -16.54 15.19
CA LEU A 206 8.50 -15.36 15.93
C LEU A 206 9.25 -14.07 15.53
N PHE A 207 10.32 -14.16 14.74
CA PHE A 207 10.94 -12.98 14.12
C PHE A 207 10.14 -12.45 12.93
N LEU A 208 9.28 -13.26 12.27
CA LEU A 208 8.47 -12.80 11.13
C LEU A 208 7.57 -11.61 11.49
N PRO A 209 6.79 -11.62 12.60
CA PRO A 209 6.03 -10.45 13.02
C PRO A 209 6.89 -9.18 13.21
N VAL A 210 8.14 -9.33 13.67
CA VAL A 210 9.06 -8.20 13.88
C VAL A 210 9.53 -7.64 12.53
N ILE A 211 9.94 -8.51 11.60
CA ILE A 211 10.33 -8.14 10.24
C ILE A 211 9.16 -7.47 9.52
N LYS A 212 7.96 -8.07 9.60
CA LYS A 212 6.68 -7.55 9.08
C LYS A 212 6.44 -6.12 9.59
N LEU A 213 6.51 -5.89 10.89
CA LEU A 213 6.31 -4.56 11.49
C LEU A 213 7.37 -3.54 11.07
N ALA A 214 8.64 -3.95 11.01
CA ALA A 214 9.73 -3.09 10.57
C ALA A 214 9.55 -2.66 9.10
N MET A 215 9.23 -3.62 8.22
CA MET A 215 9.06 -3.37 6.80
C MET A 215 7.82 -2.53 6.50
N ARG A 216 6.70 -2.74 7.21
CA ARG A 216 5.53 -1.83 7.13
C ARG A 216 5.95 -0.40 7.42
N ASN A 217 6.73 -0.16 8.48
CA ASN A 217 7.19 1.17 8.86
C ASN A 217 8.15 1.80 7.83
N VAL A 218 9.04 1.00 7.24
CA VAL A 218 9.93 1.46 6.18
C VAL A 218 9.12 1.88 4.95
N PHE A 219 8.22 1.03 4.47
CA PHE A 219 7.36 1.35 3.33
C PHE A 219 6.50 2.59 3.60
N ALA A 220 5.91 2.69 4.79
CA ALA A 220 5.09 3.83 5.19
C ALA A 220 5.78 5.17 5.01
N ARG A 221 7.05 5.26 5.43
CA ARG A 221 7.86 6.48 5.32
C ARG A 221 8.16 6.82 3.86
N THR A 222 8.19 5.82 2.99
CA THR A 222 8.45 5.98 1.56
C THR A 222 7.21 6.40 0.78
N VAL A 223 6.04 5.83 1.10
CA VAL A 223 4.79 6.02 0.35
C VAL A 223 3.90 7.16 0.86
N VAL A 224 4.40 8.01 1.78
CA VAL A 224 3.63 9.14 2.36
C VAL A 224 2.98 10.05 1.29
N HIS A 225 3.60 10.13 0.11
CA HIS A 225 3.11 10.92 -1.02
C HIS A 225 1.89 10.31 -1.74
N LEU A 226 1.65 9.00 -1.56
CA LEU A 226 0.51 8.24 -2.13
C LEU A 226 -0.57 8.01 -1.07
N SER A 227 -1.17 9.08 -0.53
CA SER A 227 -2.07 8.97 0.64
C SER A 227 -3.21 7.97 0.47
N ASP A 228 -3.73 7.82 -0.74
CA ASP A 228 -4.88 6.95 -1.06
C ASP A 228 -4.49 5.53 -1.49
N GLU A 229 -3.25 5.33 -1.98
CA GLU A 229 -2.75 4.02 -2.45
C GLU A 229 -1.82 3.38 -1.43
N MET A 230 -1.45 4.11 -0.37
CA MET A 230 -0.57 3.65 0.70
C MET A 230 -1.02 2.31 1.32
N PRO A 231 -2.30 2.05 1.64
CA PRO A 231 -2.73 0.75 2.16
C PRO A 231 -2.45 -0.38 1.19
N GLU A 232 -2.85 -0.22 -0.07
CA GLU A 232 -2.61 -1.18 -1.14
C GLU A 232 -1.12 -1.46 -1.32
N VAL A 233 -0.29 -0.42 -1.48
CA VAL A 233 1.15 -0.59 -1.73
C VAL A 233 1.84 -1.29 -0.56
N ILE A 234 1.49 -0.97 0.68
CA ILE A 234 2.11 -1.60 1.85
C ILE A 234 1.65 -3.05 1.96
N VAL A 235 0.34 -3.31 1.88
CA VAL A 235 -0.22 -4.64 2.08
C VAL A 235 0.23 -5.59 0.97
N PHE A 236 0.09 -5.22 -0.30
CA PHE A 236 0.45 -6.10 -1.41
C PHE A 236 1.95 -6.31 -1.62
N ASN A 237 2.82 -5.59 -0.89
CA ASN A 237 4.26 -5.86 -0.85
C ASN A 237 4.67 -6.61 0.41
N VAL A 238 4.43 -6.01 1.58
CA VAL A 238 4.94 -6.55 2.84
C VAL A 238 4.14 -7.77 3.26
N GLU A 239 2.81 -7.73 3.17
CA GLU A 239 1.95 -8.81 3.67
C GLU A 239 1.92 -10.00 2.75
N VAL A 240 1.85 -9.77 1.44
CA VAL A 240 1.88 -10.86 0.46
C VAL A 240 3.17 -11.65 0.60
N PHE A 241 4.31 -10.96 0.62
CA PHE A 241 5.60 -11.60 0.73
C PHE A 241 5.76 -12.30 2.09
N ASN A 242 5.39 -11.64 3.18
CA ASN A 242 5.43 -12.25 4.51
C ASN A 242 4.54 -13.51 4.61
N ALA A 243 3.32 -13.47 4.06
CA ALA A 243 2.38 -14.59 4.09
C ALA A 243 2.87 -15.80 3.29
N LEU A 244 3.59 -15.58 2.17
CA LEU A 244 4.26 -16.66 1.44
C LEU A 244 5.30 -17.36 2.32
N PHE A 245 6.13 -16.61 3.05
CA PHE A 245 7.12 -17.20 3.96
C PHE A 245 6.50 -17.86 5.19
N VAL A 246 5.42 -17.30 5.76
CA VAL A 246 4.65 -17.98 6.82
C VAL A 246 4.14 -19.32 6.31
N SER A 247 3.61 -19.38 5.09
CA SER A 247 3.14 -20.64 4.47
C SER A 247 4.29 -21.64 4.31
N CYS A 248 5.48 -21.18 3.89
CA CYS A 248 6.68 -22.01 3.81
C CYS A 248 7.13 -22.53 5.20
N CYS A 249 7.06 -21.69 6.24
CA CYS A 249 7.39 -22.10 7.61
C CYS A 249 6.42 -23.17 8.12
N MET A 250 5.12 -23.04 7.81
CA MET A 250 4.10 -24.04 8.16
C MET A 250 4.27 -25.36 7.40
N GLN A 251 4.79 -25.30 6.17
CA GLN A 251 5.15 -26.49 5.40
C GLN A 251 6.34 -27.23 6.01
N ASN A 252 7.43 -26.51 6.31
CA ASN A 252 8.68 -27.10 6.80
C ASN A 252 8.60 -27.52 8.28
N SER A 253 7.80 -26.82 9.08
CA SER A 253 7.56 -27.13 10.49
C SER A 253 6.06 -27.25 10.74
N PRO A 254 5.43 -28.41 10.41
CA PRO A 254 4.00 -28.64 10.56
C PRO A 254 3.62 -28.79 12.03
N SER A 255 3.70 -27.70 12.78
CA SER A 255 3.36 -27.65 14.19
C SER A 255 2.06 -26.87 14.39
N PHE A 256 1.12 -27.49 15.12
CA PHE A 256 -0.11 -26.83 15.51
C PHE A 256 0.16 -25.58 16.37
N TRP A 257 1.21 -25.62 17.19
CA TRP A 257 1.58 -24.56 18.12
C TRP A 257 2.08 -23.30 17.42
N THR A 258 2.96 -23.43 16.41
CA THR A 258 3.43 -22.29 15.60
C THR A 258 2.26 -21.59 14.90
N THR A 259 1.34 -22.37 14.34
CA THR A 259 0.13 -21.84 13.68
C THR A 259 -0.75 -21.08 14.67
N LEU A 260 -0.99 -21.66 15.85
CA LEU A 260 -1.80 -21.03 16.89
C LEU A 260 -1.14 -19.76 17.44
N GLU A 261 0.17 -19.75 17.65
CA GLU A 261 0.91 -18.60 18.14
C GLU A 261 0.89 -17.44 17.14
N LEU A 262 1.15 -17.70 15.86
CA LEU A 262 1.07 -16.69 14.81
C LEU A 262 -0.36 -16.12 14.71
N MET A 263 -1.37 -16.99 14.77
CA MET A 263 -2.78 -16.56 14.77
C MET A 263 -3.12 -15.70 16.00
N LEU A 264 -2.66 -16.06 17.20
CA LEU A 264 -2.91 -15.28 18.41
C LEU A 264 -2.29 -13.88 18.33
N ILE A 265 -1.10 -13.76 17.74
CA ILE A 265 -0.45 -12.48 17.50
C ILE A 265 -1.28 -11.65 16.51
N ASP A 266 -1.69 -12.23 15.38
CA ASP A 266 -2.49 -11.53 14.36
C ASP A 266 -3.87 -11.10 14.92
N ILE A 267 -4.57 -11.97 15.66
CA ILE A 267 -5.82 -11.63 16.37
C ILE A 267 -5.58 -10.50 17.38
N GLY A 268 -4.50 -10.60 18.16
CA GLY A 268 -4.12 -9.57 19.13
C GLY A 268 -3.93 -8.21 18.46
N MET A 269 -3.24 -8.17 17.33
CA MET A 269 -3.06 -6.95 16.54
C MET A 269 -4.40 -6.39 16.05
N ILE A 270 -5.27 -7.24 15.49
CA ILE A 270 -6.60 -6.82 15.02
C ILE A 270 -7.44 -6.24 16.17
N ILE A 271 -7.44 -6.87 17.34
CA ILE A 271 -8.16 -6.38 18.52
C ILE A 271 -7.67 -4.98 18.93
N LEU A 272 -6.36 -4.74 18.93
CA LEU A 272 -5.80 -3.43 19.23
C LEU A 272 -6.23 -2.38 18.20
N SER A 273 -6.13 -2.68 16.91
CA SER A 273 -6.52 -1.76 15.84
C SER A 273 -8.03 -1.46 15.84
N VAL A 274 -8.86 -2.45 16.18
CA VAL A 274 -10.32 -2.28 16.37
C VAL A 274 -10.62 -1.38 17.57
N ARG A 275 -9.89 -1.51 18.68
CA ARG A 275 -10.05 -0.61 19.84
C ARG A 275 -9.73 0.84 19.49
N ASP A 276 -8.70 1.07 18.69
CA ASP A 276 -8.36 2.42 18.23
C ASP A 276 -9.43 2.99 17.30
N MET A 277 -10.00 2.14 16.46
CA MET A 277 -11.15 2.47 15.63
C MET A 277 -12.37 2.87 16.45
N GLU A 278 -12.64 2.15 17.53
CA GLU A 278 -13.73 2.45 18.46
C GLU A 278 -13.53 3.82 19.12
N LYS A 279 -12.31 4.15 19.58
CA LYS A 279 -11.98 5.48 20.11
C LYS A 279 -12.29 6.58 19.08
N ILE A 280 -11.92 6.37 17.81
CA ILE A 280 -12.20 7.32 16.73
C ILE A 280 -13.72 7.45 16.50
N ARG A 281 -14.45 6.33 16.52
CA ARG A 281 -15.91 6.30 16.32
C ARG A 281 -16.68 6.97 17.45
N ILE A 282 -16.28 6.79 18.71
CA ILE A 282 -16.89 7.50 19.85
C ILE A 282 -16.76 9.01 19.66
N GLY A 283 -15.54 9.48 19.35
CA GLY A 283 -15.32 10.90 19.09
C GLY A 283 -15.98 11.41 17.81
N LEU A 284 -16.42 10.52 16.91
CA LEU A 284 -17.21 10.87 15.74
C LEU A 284 -18.69 11.02 16.10
N LYS A 285 -19.23 10.15 16.96
CA LYS A 285 -20.61 10.24 17.48
C LYS A 285 -20.87 11.54 18.23
N ASP A 286 -19.94 11.98 19.09
CA ASP A 286 -20.03 13.30 19.75
C ASP A 286 -20.16 14.43 18.70
N LEU A 287 -19.47 14.30 17.57
CA LEU A 287 -19.51 15.30 16.52
C LEU A 287 -20.79 15.23 15.69
N GLU A 288 -21.33 14.03 15.46
CA GLU A 288 -22.65 13.82 14.84
C GLU A 288 -23.75 14.46 15.69
N GLN A 289 -23.73 14.23 17.00
CA GLN A 289 -24.68 14.83 17.93
C GLN A 289 -24.62 16.36 17.89
N ARG A 290 -23.41 16.95 17.92
CA ARG A 290 -23.23 18.41 17.81
C ARG A 290 -23.66 19.00 16.47
N ILE A 291 -23.70 18.22 15.40
CA ILE A 291 -24.21 18.65 14.09
C ILE A 291 -25.74 18.56 14.09
N ASP A 292 -26.30 17.46 14.61
CA ASP A 292 -27.73 17.21 14.67
C ASP A 292 -28.44 18.22 15.60
N GLU A 293 -27.89 18.49 16.80
CA GLU A 293 -28.38 19.54 17.72
C GLU A 293 -28.41 20.93 17.07
N ARG A 294 -27.44 21.22 16.19
CA ARG A 294 -27.37 22.49 15.47
C ARG A 294 -28.34 22.58 14.31
N LYS A 295 -28.56 21.48 13.59
CA LYS A 295 -29.53 21.43 12.51
C LYS A 295 -30.94 21.64 13.06
N LEU A 296 -31.25 20.97 14.17
CA LEU A 296 -32.51 21.17 14.90
C LEU A 296 -32.66 22.61 15.40
N GLY A 297 -31.61 23.21 15.97
CA GLY A 297 -31.63 24.61 16.40
C GLY A 297 -31.78 25.63 15.26
N SER A 298 -31.26 25.31 14.06
CA SER A 298 -31.44 26.15 12.86
C SER A 298 -32.85 26.04 12.28
N ASP A 299 -33.44 24.84 12.28
CA ASP A 299 -34.81 24.60 11.81
C ASP A 299 -35.84 25.23 12.77
N CYS A 300 -35.58 25.25 14.08
CA CYS A 300 -36.42 25.96 15.06
C CYS A 300 -36.42 27.50 14.88
N ASN A 301 -35.34 28.08 14.33
CA ASN A 301 -35.29 29.51 13.99
C ASN A 301 -35.96 29.83 12.64
N SER A 302 -36.30 28.81 11.86
CA SER A 302 -36.97 28.90 10.56
C SER A 302 -38.35 28.25 10.64
N ILE A 303 -39.26 28.83 11.43
CA ILE A 303 -40.66 28.39 11.45
C ILE A 303 -41.26 28.66 10.07
N GLY A 304 -41.46 27.59 9.29
CA GLY A 304 -42.21 27.61 8.05
C GLY A 304 -41.67 26.65 7.00
N ASN A 305 -42.19 25.41 7.03
CA ASN A 305 -42.18 24.44 5.94
C ASN A 305 -40.84 23.76 5.58
N ALA A 306 -40.63 22.57 6.14
CA ALA A 306 -40.46 21.34 5.36
C ALA A 306 -40.38 20.12 6.28
N SER A 307 -41.34 19.21 6.12
CA SER A 307 -41.22 17.83 6.56
C SER A 307 -40.07 17.17 5.81
N VAL A 308 -38.89 17.07 6.42
CA VAL A 308 -37.77 16.30 5.88
C VAL A 308 -37.69 14.98 6.64
N GLY A 309 -37.87 13.90 5.88
CA GLY A 309 -37.96 12.52 6.36
C GLY A 309 -36.81 12.11 7.28
N ASN A 310 -37.22 11.40 8.32
CA ASN A 310 -36.42 10.90 9.43
C ASN A 310 -35.61 9.64 9.04
N GLN A 311 -34.94 9.65 7.88
CA GLN A 311 -34.03 8.56 7.52
C GLN A 311 -32.68 8.86 8.16
N ALA A 312 -32.26 8.02 9.11
CA ALA A 312 -30.93 8.09 9.71
C ALA A 312 -29.86 7.93 8.62
N SER A 313 -29.43 9.04 8.03
CA SER A 313 -28.43 9.06 6.97
C SER A 313 -27.14 8.45 7.49
N SER A 314 -26.62 7.44 6.79
CA SER A 314 -25.38 6.74 7.17
C SER A 314 -24.22 7.74 7.28
N THR A 315 -23.22 7.44 8.11
CA THR A 315 -22.04 8.30 8.32
C THR A 315 -21.37 8.72 6.99
N LEU A 316 -21.36 7.83 5.98
CA LEU A 316 -20.80 8.12 4.67
C LEU A 316 -21.68 9.09 3.86
N GLU A 317 -23.00 8.96 3.94
CA GLU A 317 -23.91 9.87 3.25
C GLU A 317 -23.91 11.27 3.87
N ARG A 318 -23.87 11.36 5.21
CA ARG A 318 -23.61 12.63 5.92
C ARG A 318 -22.29 13.26 5.47
N THR A 319 -21.23 12.45 5.33
CA THR A 319 -19.92 12.91 4.86
C THR A 319 -19.99 13.42 3.42
N LYS A 320 -20.66 12.71 2.51
CA LYS A 320 -20.87 13.13 1.12
C LYS A 320 -21.56 14.49 1.06
N ILE A 321 -22.66 14.69 1.80
CA ILE A 321 -23.40 15.95 1.83
C ILE A 321 -22.50 17.10 2.33
N LEU A 322 -21.75 16.87 3.42
CA LEU A 322 -20.86 17.89 3.98
C LEU A 322 -19.70 18.25 3.03
N LEU A 323 -19.14 17.26 2.33
CA LEU A 323 -18.09 17.50 1.34
C LEU A 323 -18.62 18.26 0.13
N GLU A 324 -19.79 17.89 -0.40
CA GLU A 324 -20.43 18.59 -1.52
C GLU A 324 -20.81 20.04 -1.15
N GLN A 325 -21.32 20.27 0.06
CA GLN A 325 -21.60 21.61 0.57
C GLN A 325 -20.31 22.44 0.71
N GLY A 326 -19.24 21.84 1.24
CA GLY A 326 -17.93 22.48 1.34
C GLY A 326 -17.34 22.84 -0.02
N MET A 327 -17.49 21.97 -1.02
CA MET A 327 -17.05 22.23 -2.40
C MET A 327 -17.87 23.34 -3.06
N LYS A 328 -19.20 23.34 -2.92
CA LYS A 328 -20.07 24.41 -3.44
C LYS A 328 -19.76 25.76 -2.80
N SER A 329 -19.49 25.78 -1.50
CA SER A 329 -19.06 26.99 -0.78
C SER A 329 -17.72 27.51 -1.30
N ARG A 330 -16.72 26.63 -1.44
CA ARG A 330 -15.39 26.99 -1.96
C ARG A 330 -15.43 27.49 -3.40
N ALA A 331 -16.25 26.87 -4.25
CA ALA A 331 -16.48 27.31 -5.62
C ALA A 331 -17.09 28.72 -5.64
N LYS A 332 -18.13 28.96 -4.81
CA LYS A 332 -18.74 30.29 -4.66
C LYS A 332 -17.74 31.35 -4.20
N THR A 333 -16.92 31.06 -3.19
CA THR A 333 -15.89 32.00 -2.70
C THR A 333 -14.82 32.29 -3.76
N SER A 334 -14.39 31.27 -4.51
CA SER A 334 -13.42 31.45 -5.61
C SER A 334 -13.99 32.28 -6.76
N SER A 335 -15.28 32.10 -7.10
CA SER A 335 -15.96 32.98 -8.08
C SER A 335 -16.19 34.40 -7.55
N LEU A 336 -16.43 34.57 -6.25
CA LEU A 336 -16.55 35.90 -5.60
C LEU A 336 -15.21 36.64 -5.53
N GLU A 337 -14.09 35.93 -5.33
CA GLU A 337 -12.74 36.51 -5.45
C GLU A 337 -12.42 36.87 -6.90
N LEU A 338 -12.76 36.03 -7.88
CA LEU A 338 -12.55 36.32 -9.30
C LEU A 338 -13.37 37.54 -9.76
N VAL A 339 -14.62 37.67 -9.28
CA VAL A 339 -15.48 38.83 -9.54
C VAL A 339 -14.97 40.08 -8.83
N ARG A 340 -14.46 39.99 -7.59
CA ARG A 340 -13.84 41.14 -6.90
C ARG A 340 -12.57 41.65 -7.58
N VAL A 341 -11.78 40.77 -8.18
CA VAL A 341 -10.60 41.15 -8.97
C VAL A 341 -11.02 41.83 -10.29
N ALA A 342 -12.11 41.37 -10.92
CA ALA A 342 -12.66 42.00 -12.12
C ALA A 342 -13.41 43.33 -11.86
N SER A 343 -13.84 43.59 -10.61
CA SER A 343 -14.60 44.79 -10.24
C SER A 343 -13.72 46.02 -9.93
N HIS A 344 -12.39 45.89 -10.02
CA HIS A 344 -11.44 46.97 -9.72
C HIS A 344 -10.81 47.62 -10.96
N GLU A 345 -11.27 47.31 -12.17
CA GLU A 345 -10.92 48.06 -13.39
C GLU A 345 -12.10 48.94 -13.83
N GLU A 346 -12.10 50.20 -13.38
CA GLU A 346 -12.83 51.27 -14.06
C GLU A 346 -12.01 51.83 -15.24
N PRO A 347 -12.66 52.30 -16.32
CA PRO A 347 -12.00 52.70 -17.55
C PRO A 347 -11.55 54.17 -17.51
N ALA A 348 -10.25 54.43 -17.62
CA ALA A 348 -9.74 55.78 -17.86
C ALA A 348 -9.33 55.96 -19.34
N THR A 349 -10.08 56.80 -20.05
CA THR A 349 -9.76 57.36 -21.36
C THR A 349 -8.61 58.39 -21.29
N GLY A 350 -7.62 58.30 -22.18
CA GLY A 350 -6.65 59.38 -22.47
C GLY A 350 -5.31 58.94 -23.08
N LEU A 351 -5.03 59.38 -24.31
CA LEU A 351 -3.80 59.21 -25.14
C LEU A 351 -2.47 59.43 -24.38
N THR A 352 -1.42 58.59 -24.53
CA THR A 352 -0.39 58.65 -25.60
C THR A 352 0.61 57.45 -25.49
N ARG A 353 1.20 57.03 -26.63
CA ARG A 353 2.17 55.92 -26.87
C ARG A 353 3.62 56.22 -26.34
N PRO A 354 4.64 55.32 -26.42
CA PRO A 354 4.65 53.86 -26.67
C PRO A 354 5.62 52.99 -25.78
N ARG A 355 5.33 51.67 -25.70
CA ARG A 355 6.26 50.50 -25.71
C ARG A 355 7.21 50.22 -24.51
N LYS A 356 6.94 49.12 -23.77
CA LYS A 356 7.85 47.95 -23.59
C LYS A 356 7.18 46.80 -22.80
N LYS A 357 7.33 45.58 -23.33
CA LYS A 357 6.97 44.29 -22.70
C LYS A 357 7.90 44.02 -21.51
N VAL A 358 7.35 43.73 -20.33
CA VAL A 358 8.04 42.94 -19.28
C VAL A 358 6.99 42.09 -18.56
N GLY A 359 7.35 40.83 -18.33
CA GLY A 359 6.45 39.73 -17.99
C GLY A 359 5.86 39.74 -16.57
N VAL A 360 4.73 39.05 -16.46
CA VAL A 360 4.04 38.71 -15.22
C VAL A 360 4.84 37.64 -14.49
N MET A 361 5.36 37.95 -13.31
CA MET A 361 5.89 36.97 -12.37
C MET A 361 4.99 36.94 -11.13
N SER A 362 4.40 35.77 -10.89
CA SER A 362 3.55 35.49 -9.74
C SER A 362 4.39 35.50 -8.46
N LEU A 363 3.98 36.24 -7.43
CA LEU A 363 4.54 36.16 -6.09
C LEU A 363 3.52 35.56 -5.12
N VAL A 364 3.70 34.28 -4.81
CA VAL A 364 3.06 33.59 -3.69
C VAL A 364 3.93 33.82 -2.46
N THR A 365 3.46 34.60 -1.49
CA THR A 365 4.19 34.82 -0.23
C THR A 365 3.52 34.14 0.95
N LYS A 366 4.25 33.11 1.40
CA LYS A 366 4.22 32.33 2.64
C LYS A 366 3.99 33.18 3.91
N VAL A 367 2.93 32.90 4.67
CA VAL A 367 2.69 33.48 6.01
C VAL A 367 3.30 32.58 7.09
N ARG A 368 4.23 33.14 7.86
CA ARG A 368 4.86 32.56 9.06
C ARG A 368 4.23 33.23 10.29
N ASN A 369 3.75 32.42 11.23
CA ASN A 369 3.19 32.85 12.51
C ASN A 369 4.25 33.47 13.42
N ALA A 370 3.90 34.55 14.12
CA ALA A 370 4.49 34.96 15.39
C ALA A 370 3.48 35.78 16.23
N HIS A 371 3.33 35.41 17.50
CA HIS A 371 2.64 36.14 18.57
C HIS A 371 3.74 36.69 19.54
N PRO A 372 3.44 37.47 20.59
CA PRO A 372 3.61 38.92 20.62
C PRO A 372 4.47 39.39 21.81
N THR A 373 5.00 40.60 21.78
CA THR A 373 5.40 41.28 23.02
C THR A 373 5.24 42.79 22.90
N ALA A 374 4.69 43.35 23.97
CA ALA A 374 4.34 44.73 24.18
C ALA A 374 5.54 45.69 24.15
N LYS A 375 5.27 46.99 23.88
CA LYS A 375 5.54 48.10 24.81
C LYS A 375 4.95 49.42 24.31
N HIS A 376 4.49 50.18 25.30
CA HIS A 376 3.92 51.53 25.30
C HIS A 376 4.59 52.54 24.36
N THR A 377 3.82 53.50 23.83
CA THR A 377 3.92 54.94 24.22
C THR A 377 2.63 55.66 23.80
N ALA A 378 2.12 56.49 24.71
CA ALA A 378 0.89 57.24 24.61
C ALA A 378 1.05 58.54 23.81
N ILE A 379 0.05 58.91 23.02
CA ILE A 379 -0.28 60.33 22.74
C ILE A 379 -1.79 60.52 22.90
N ARG A 380 -2.11 61.55 23.68
CA ARG A 380 -3.40 61.96 24.21
C ARG A 380 -4.01 63.02 23.30
N VAL A 381 -5.29 62.88 22.91
CA VAL A 381 -6.17 64.02 22.58
C VAL A 381 -7.54 63.75 23.21
N HIS A 382 -8.03 64.75 23.93
CA HIS A 382 -9.25 64.76 24.75
C HIS A 382 -10.54 64.93 23.91
N PRO A 383 -11.72 64.62 24.49
CA PRO A 383 -12.99 64.51 23.78
C PRO A 383 -13.77 65.84 23.76
N ALA A 384 -14.65 66.03 22.77
CA ALA A 384 -15.69 67.04 22.83
C ALA A 384 -16.97 66.59 22.11
N ALA A 385 -18.03 66.53 22.92
CA ALA A 385 -19.45 66.79 22.65
C ALA A 385 -20.26 65.90 21.68
N GLU A 386 -21.26 65.27 22.30
CA GLU A 386 -22.62 64.89 21.84
C GLU A 386 -23.16 65.77 20.68
N SER A 387 -23.92 65.30 19.71
CA SER A 387 -25.16 64.52 19.86
C SER A 387 -25.69 63.96 18.53
N SER A 388 -26.59 62.98 18.67
CA SER A 388 -27.73 62.67 17.80
C SER A 388 -27.54 61.76 16.57
N SER A 389 -28.03 60.53 16.77
CA SER A 389 -28.90 59.78 15.85
C SER A 389 -28.27 59.13 14.61
N LYS A 390 -27.96 57.83 14.72
CA LYS A 390 -28.74 56.74 14.10
C LYS A 390 -28.09 55.38 14.41
N SER A 391 -28.85 54.55 15.11
CA SER A 391 -28.56 53.13 15.29
C SER A 391 -28.52 52.43 13.93
N ILE A 392 -27.36 51.92 13.53
CA ILE A 392 -27.25 50.85 12.54
C ILE A 392 -26.37 49.77 13.15
N THR A 393 -27.03 48.83 13.83
CA THR A 393 -26.73 47.38 13.87
C THR A 393 -25.32 46.94 13.44
N ALA A 394 -24.31 47.20 14.28
CA ALA A 394 -22.97 46.62 14.14
C ALA A 394 -22.75 45.33 14.97
N VAL A 395 -23.78 44.84 15.69
CA VAL A 395 -23.58 43.82 16.74
C VAL A 395 -23.85 42.37 16.30
N ASN A 396 -24.47 42.11 15.16
CA ASN A 396 -24.79 40.72 14.74
C ASN A 396 -23.85 40.12 13.68
N VAL A 397 -22.99 40.92 13.04
CA VAL A 397 -22.12 40.43 11.96
C VAL A 397 -20.93 39.62 12.50
N THR A 398 -20.38 40.01 13.65
CA THR A 398 -19.27 39.31 14.30
C THR A 398 -19.69 37.96 14.86
N GLY A 399 -20.83 37.91 15.58
CA GLY A 399 -21.37 36.66 16.13
C GLY A 399 -21.82 35.65 15.06
N ALA A 400 -22.41 36.12 13.95
CA ALA A 400 -22.79 35.27 12.84
C ALA A 400 -21.56 34.72 12.07
N ALA A 401 -20.54 35.56 11.85
CA ALA A 401 -19.29 35.14 11.22
C ALA A 401 -18.50 34.15 12.09
N GLU A 402 -18.45 34.39 13.40
CA GLU A 402 -17.79 33.50 14.38
C GLU A 402 -18.51 32.14 14.48
N THR A 403 -19.84 32.16 14.47
CA THR A 403 -20.67 30.93 14.43
C THR A 403 -20.47 30.17 13.12
N ALA A 404 -20.41 30.87 11.98
CA ALA A 404 -20.13 30.26 10.68
C ALA A 404 -18.73 29.63 10.63
N MET A 405 -17.70 30.31 11.15
CA MET A 405 -16.34 29.77 11.26
C MET A 405 -16.30 28.53 12.17
N LYS A 406 -17.00 28.56 13.31
CA LYS A 406 -17.11 27.41 14.21
C LYS A 406 -17.79 26.22 13.53
N ASN A 407 -18.79 26.46 12.70
CA ASN A 407 -19.50 25.42 11.95
C ASN A 407 -18.62 24.79 10.86
N VAL A 408 -17.89 25.60 10.09
CA VAL A 408 -16.90 25.10 9.12
C VAL A 408 -15.84 24.25 9.82
N SER A 409 -15.35 24.70 10.99
CA SER A 409 -14.34 23.97 11.75
C SER A 409 -14.80 22.59 12.23
N VAL A 410 -16.09 22.45 12.59
CA VAL A 410 -16.71 21.20 13.03
C VAL A 410 -16.89 20.25 11.86
N ASN A 411 -17.41 20.74 10.73
CA ASN A 411 -17.62 19.92 9.54
C ASN A 411 -16.29 19.40 8.98
N VAL A 412 -15.23 20.22 8.97
CA VAL A 412 -13.88 19.79 8.57
C VAL A 412 -13.31 18.75 9.54
N ARG A 413 -13.59 18.87 10.83
CA ARG A 413 -13.16 17.88 11.83
C ARG A 413 -13.90 16.55 11.65
N TYR A 414 -15.17 16.60 11.27
CA TYR A 414 -16.01 15.42 11.00
C TYR A 414 -15.51 14.65 9.79
N THR A 415 -15.40 15.33 8.64
CA THR A 415 -14.96 14.71 7.39
C THR A 415 -13.55 14.10 7.54
N ARG A 416 -12.64 14.77 8.26
CA ARG A 416 -11.30 14.24 8.54
C ARG A 416 -11.32 12.98 9.40
N LYS A 417 -12.19 12.89 10.41
CA LYS A 417 -12.31 11.68 11.23
C LYS A 417 -12.87 10.52 10.41
N VAL A 418 -13.88 10.76 9.56
CA VAL A 418 -14.42 9.73 8.66
C VAL A 418 -13.37 9.25 7.67
N GLN A 419 -12.59 10.16 7.07
CA GLN A 419 -11.48 9.81 6.16
C GLN A 419 -10.42 8.93 6.80
N ARG A 420 -10.06 9.18 8.07
CA ARG A 420 -9.13 8.33 8.83
C ARG A 420 -9.73 6.98 9.15
N LEU A 421 -11.00 6.96 9.53
CA LEU A 421 -11.73 5.76 9.88
C LEU A 421 -11.87 4.81 8.68
N LEU A 422 -12.21 5.35 7.51
CA LEU A 422 -12.25 4.59 6.26
C LEU A 422 -10.87 4.07 5.85
N TYR A 423 -9.83 4.91 5.99
CA TYR A 423 -8.45 4.50 5.71
C TYR A 423 -8.02 3.31 6.58
N LEU A 424 -8.27 3.38 7.89
CA LEU A 424 -7.95 2.30 8.82
C LEU A 424 -8.74 1.03 8.49
N ALA A 425 -10.02 1.16 8.16
CA ALA A 425 -10.85 0.03 7.75
C ALA A 425 -10.35 -0.63 6.46
N GLU A 426 -9.98 0.15 5.43
CA GLU A 426 -9.38 -0.40 4.21
C GLU A 426 -8.09 -1.15 4.50
N PHE A 427 -7.20 -0.57 5.31
CA PHE A 427 -5.93 -1.20 5.65
C PHE A 427 -6.13 -2.56 6.33
N LEU A 428 -7.03 -2.63 7.32
CA LEU A 428 -7.33 -3.87 8.04
C LEU A 428 -8.03 -4.92 7.17
N LEU A 429 -8.95 -4.50 6.29
CA LEU A 429 -9.63 -5.39 5.35
C LEU A 429 -8.66 -6.00 4.35
N LEU A 430 -7.78 -5.20 3.76
CA LEU A 430 -6.76 -5.67 2.81
C LEU A 430 -5.78 -6.64 3.48
N LEU A 431 -5.33 -6.31 4.71
CA LEU A 431 -4.43 -7.15 5.50
C LEU A 431 -5.03 -8.55 5.69
N ASN A 432 -6.25 -8.63 6.25
CA ASN A 432 -6.92 -9.91 6.49
C ASN A 432 -7.23 -10.65 5.18
N TYR A 433 -7.57 -9.92 4.11
CA TYR A 433 -7.80 -10.50 2.80
C TYR A 433 -6.55 -11.21 2.25
N VAL A 434 -5.38 -10.56 2.32
CA VAL A 434 -4.11 -11.15 1.86
C VAL A 434 -3.71 -12.36 2.70
N GLU A 435 -3.91 -12.32 4.02
CA GLU A 435 -3.61 -13.45 4.92
C GLU A 435 -4.47 -14.69 4.64
N ILE A 436 -5.62 -14.55 3.98
CA ILE A 436 -6.44 -15.66 3.50
C ILE A 436 -6.01 -16.10 2.11
N VAL A 437 -5.90 -15.14 1.19
CA VAL A 437 -5.73 -15.43 -0.23
C VAL A 437 -4.37 -16.03 -0.54
N ILE A 438 -3.31 -15.58 0.13
CA ILE A 438 -1.95 -16.04 -0.17
C ILE A 438 -1.74 -17.51 0.24
N PRO A 439 -2.11 -17.96 1.44
CA PRO A 439 -2.07 -19.39 1.79
C PRO A 439 -2.93 -20.27 0.89
N LEU A 440 -4.07 -19.77 0.40
CA LEU A 440 -4.91 -20.49 -0.57
C LEU A 440 -4.20 -20.61 -1.93
N VAL A 441 -3.62 -19.52 -2.43
CA VAL A 441 -2.84 -19.52 -3.67
C VAL A 441 -1.65 -20.48 -3.55
N PHE A 442 -0.94 -20.44 -2.42
CA PHE A 442 0.17 -21.34 -2.10
C PHE A 442 -0.27 -22.81 -2.09
N SER A 443 -1.39 -23.13 -1.43
CA SER A 443 -1.95 -24.49 -1.40
C SER A 443 -2.35 -25.01 -2.79
N MET A 444 -3.02 -24.17 -3.61
CA MET A 444 -3.39 -24.57 -4.98
C MET A 444 -2.16 -24.80 -5.85
N TYR A 445 -1.16 -23.92 -5.76
CA TYR A 445 0.11 -24.06 -6.46
C TYR A 445 0.86 -25.33 -6.04
N MET A 446 0.91 -25.61 -4.74
CA MET A 446 1.52 -26.82 -4.18
C MET A 446 0.92 -28.08 -4.78
N VAL A 447 -0.41 -28.18 -4.82
CA VAL A 447 -1.12 -29.32 -5.43
C VAL A 447 -0.82 -29.41 -6.92
N ALA A 448 -0.91 -28.30 -7.65
CA ALA A 448 -0.65 -28.27 -9.09
C ALA A 448 0.78 -28.74 -9.42
N THR A 449 1.77 -28.29 -8.65
CA THR A 449 3.19 -28.61 -8.87
C THR A 449 3.54 -30.02 -8.41
N TYR A 450 2.84 -30.57 -7.41
CA TYR A 450 3.04 -31.95 -6.94
C TYR A 450 2.72 -33.00 -8.02
N GLU A 451 1.72 -32.71 -8.87
CA GLU A 451 1.33 -33.57 -9.99
C GLU A 451 2.27 -33.46 -11.20
N LEU A 452 3.14 -32.44 -11.24
CA LEU A 452 4.09 -32.25 -12.32
C LEU A 452 5.35 -33.10 -12.12
N PRO A 453 5.96 -33.61 -13.22
CA PRO A 453 7.20 -34.38 -13.13
C PRO A 453 8.38 -33.53 -12.60
N ASN A 454 8.27 -32.20 -12.68
CA ASN A 454 9.29 -31.26 -12.24
C ASN A 454 9.38 -31.07 -10.72
N ARG A 455 8.50 -31.72 -9.93
CA ARG A 455 8.49 -31.62 -8.46
C ARG A 455 9.84 -31.94 -7.81
N GLU A 456 10.65 -32.82 -8.40
CA GLU A 456 11.95 -33.22 -7.85
C GLU A 456 12.96 -32.07 -7.79
N TYR A 457 12.75 -30.99 -8.57
CA TYR A 457 13.65 -29.84 -8.61
C TYR A 457 13.26 -28.72 -7.63
N TYR A 458 12.09 -28.83 -7.01
CA TYR A 458 11.60 -27.88 -6.02
C TYR A 458 12.04 -28.31 -4.62
N ALA A 459 12.79 -27.46 -3.92
CA ALA A 459 13.31 -27.79 -2.58
C ALA A 459 12.18 -28.13 -1.58
N GLN A 460 11.02 -27.51 -1.76
CA GLN A 460 9.83 -27.70 -0.93
C GLN A 460 9.06 -29.00 -1.21
N LEU A 461 9.23 -29.60 -2.39
CA LEU A 461 8.46 -30.79 -2.83
C LEU A 461 9.35 -32.02 -3.03
N HIS A 462 10.67 -31.85 -3.07
CA HIS A 462 11.62 -32.93 -3.27
C HIS A 462 11.48 -34.02 -2.20
N GLY A 463 11.15 -35.24 -2.63
CA GLY A 463 11.00 -36.39 -1.74
C GLY A 463 9.73 -36.38 -0.89
N MET A 464 8.82 -35.42 -1.06
CA MET A 464 7.59 -35.31 -0.27
C MET A 464 6.60 -36.43 -0.60
N THR A 465 6.18 -37.18 0.41
CA THR A 465 5.14 -38.20 0.26
C THR A 465 3.75 -37.57 0.19
N HIS A 466 2.78 -38.29 -0.40
CA HIS A 466 1.40 -37.82 -0.47
C HIS A 466 0.79 -37.57 0.93
N ARG A 467 1.20 -38.36 1.94
CA ARG A 467 0.75 -38.17 3.32
C ARG A 467 1.28 -36.87 3.93
N GLU A 468 2.55 -36.54 3.67
CA GLU A 468 3.15 -35.28 4.13
C GLU A 468 2.53 -34.08 3.41
N LEU A 469 2.26 -34.19 2.11
CA LEU A 469 1.52 -33.17 1.35
C LEU A 469 0.15 -32.90 1.99
N MET A 470 -0.64 -33.94 2.24
CA MET A 470 -1.97 -33.78 2.86
C MET A 470 -1.86 -33.17 4.26
N GLN A 471 -0.88 -33.58 5.06
CA GLN A 471 -0.63 -32.99 6.38
C GLN A 471 -0.25 -31.50 6.30
N THR A 472 0.60 -31.10 5.34
CA THR A 472 0.92 -29.70 5.08
C THR A 472 -0.31 -28.91 4.66
N LEU A 473 -1.09 -29.43 3.72
CA LEU A 473 -2.32 -28.80 3.25
C LEU A 473 -3.32 -28.65 4.39
N GLU A 474 -3.52 -29.67 5.22
CA GLU A 474 -4.41 -29.59 6.39
C GLU A 474 -4.00 -28.47 7.34
N ASN A 475 -2.71 -28.32 7.63
CA ASN A 475 -2.21 -27.25 8.50
C ASN A 475 -2.42 -25.85 7.90
N VAL A 476 -2.07 -25.67 6.61
CA VAL A 476 -2.23 -24.39 5.92
C VAL A 476 -3.72 -24.05 5.76
N MET A 477 -4.58 -25.04 5.47
CA MET A 477 -6.02 -24.86 5.39
C MET A 477 -6.66 -24.60 6.75
N PHE A 478 -6.14 -25.19 7.83
CA PHE A 478 -6.56 -24.86 9.19
C PHE A 478 -6.26 -23.39 9.51
N TYR A 479 -5.04 -22.91 9.21
CA TYR A 479 -4.70 -21.48 9.33
C TYR A 479 -5.62 -20.60 8.50
N CYS A 480 -5.87 -20.98 7.24
CA CYS A 480 -6.80 -20.26 6.37
C CYS A 480 -8.22 -20.20 6.96
N SER A 481 -8.70 -21.27 7.59
CA SER A 481 -10.02 -21.31 8.22
C SER A 481 -10.12 -20.35 9.42
N LEU A 482 -9.07 -20.26 10.23
CA LEU A 482 -8.97 -19.32 11.34
C LEU A 482 -8.97 -17.88 10.82
N GLN A 483 -8.23 -17.62 9.74
CA GLN A 483 -8.16 -16.31 9.10
C GLN A 483 -9.50 -15.89 8.47
N ILE A 484 -10.23 -16.81 7.85
CA ILE A 484 -11.61 -16.54 7.39
C ILE A 484 -12.50 -16.16 8.57
N GLY A 485 -12.41 -16.88 9.70
CA GLY A 485 -13.12 -16.54 10.93
C GLY A 485 -12.79 -15.12 11.43
N SER A 486 -11.50 -14.76 11.41
CA SER A 486 -11.01 -13.42 11.78
C SER A 486 -11.56 -12.33 10.85
N LEU A 487 -11.51 -12.53 9.53
CA LEU A 487 -12.05 -11.58 8.56
C LEU A 487 -13.56 -11.41 8.71
N LEU A 488 -14.32 -12.50 8.92
CA LEU A 488 -15.76 -12.42 9.13
C LEU A 488 -16.11 -11.64 10.40
N LEU A 489 -15.37 -11.86 11.49
CA LEU A 489 -15.51 -11.10 12.72
C LEU A 489 -15.18 -9.62 12.50
N LEU A 490 -14.08 -9.32 11.79
CA LEU A 490 -13.70 -7.95 11.46
C LEU A 490 -14.79 -7.26 10.60
N VAL A 491 -15.30 -7.92 9.55
CA VAL A 491 -16.38 -7.40 8.72
C VAL A 491 -17.64 -7.14 9.56
N PHE A 492 -17.99 -8.03 10.48
CA PHE A 492 -19.12 -7.82 11.39
C PHE A 492 -18.93 -6.60 12.30
N ILE A 493 -17.75 -6.49 12.92
CA ILE A 493 -17.41 -5.36 13.80
C ILE A 493 -17.41 -4.05 13.00
N LEU A 494 -16.74 -4.02 11.85
CA LEU A 494 -16.69 -2.85 10.96
C LEU A 494 -18.08 -2.45 10.47
N HIS A 495 -18.93 -3.41 10.12
CA HIS A 495 -20.29 -3.12 9.70
C HIS A 495 -21.09 -2.44 10.82
N LYS A 496 -21.01 -2.97 12.05
CA LYS A 496 -21.66 -2.37 13.22
C LYS A 496 -21.08 -1.00 13.60
N GLN A 497 -19.76 -0.82 13.50
CA GLN A 497 -19.11 0.41 13.92
C GLN A 497 -19.23 1.52 12.88
N LEU A 498 -19.05 1.22 11.59
CA LEU A 498 -18.99 2.23 10.52
C LEU A 498 -20.35 2.54 9.91
N GLY A 499 -21.32 1.61 10.00
CA GLY A 499 -22.60 1.72 9.31
C GLY A 499 -22.46 1.65 7.78
N LEU A 500 -21.37 1.05 7.30
CA LEU A 500 -21.03 0.87 5.89
C LEU A 500 -20.83 -0.60 5.60
N SER A 501 -20.95 -1.01 4.33
CA SER A 501 -20.63 -2.37 3.93
C SER A 501 -19.12 -2.52 3.74
N PRO A 502 -18.41 -3.26 4.63
CA PRO A 502 -16.96 -3.44 4.51
C PRO A 502 -16.60 -4.29 3.28
N ILE A 503 -17.50 -5.17 2.86
CA ILE A 503 -17.37 -5.99 1.64
C ILE A 503 -17.29 -5.10 0.39
N HIS A 504 -18.16 -4.08 0.29
CA HIS A 504 -18.10 -3.12 -0.82
C HIS A 504 -16.82 -2.28 -0.78
N GLN A 505 -16.32 -1.95 0.42
CA GLN A 505 -15.06 -1.25 0.56
C GLN A 505 -13.88 -2.11 0.08
N LEU A 506 -13.83 -3.38 0.47
CA LEU A 506 -12.80 -4.30 -0.01
C LEU A 506 -12.87 -4.45 -1.54
N ALA A 507 -14.05 -4.76 -2.09
CA ALA A 507 -14.24 -4.91 -3.54
C ALA A 507 -13.91 -3.63 -4.32
N PHE A 508 -14.28 -2.46 -3.79
CA PHE A 508 -13.95 -1.16 -4.37
C PHE A 508 -12.44 -1.00 -4.56
N VAL A 509 -11.65 -1.37 -3.56
CA VAL A 509 -10.20 -1.24 -3.59
C VAL A 509 -9.60 -2.21 -4.60
N LEU A 510 -10.01 -3.49 -4.54
CA LEU A 510 -9.53 -4.53 -5.46
C LEU A 510 -9.85 -4.18 -6.93
N GLU A 511 -11.03 -3.64 -7.19
CA GLU A 511 -11.44 -3.25 -8.55
C GLU A 511 -10.78 -1.94 -9.00
N LYS A 512 -10.67 -0.94 -8.12
CA LYS A 512 -10.14 0.38 -8.49
C LYS A 512 -8.63 0.35 -8.73
N GLN A 513 -7.91 -0.50 -8.00
CA GLN A 513 -6.46 -0.63 -8.04
C GLN A 513 -6.02 -1.95 -8.68
N TRP A 514 -6.86 -2.53 -9.53
CA TRP A 514 -6.67 -3.84 -10.14
C TRP A 514 -5.27 -4.03 -10.73
N ASP A 515 -4.81 -3.11 -11.59
CA ASP A 515 -3.53 -3.24 -12.28
C ASP A 515 -2.34 -3.29 -11.30
N GLY A 516 -2.34 -2.43 -10.28
CA GLY A 516 -1.29 -2.39 -9.27
C GLY A 516 -1.27 -3.64 -8.39
N ILE A 517 -2.46 -4.12 -8.02
CA ILE A 517 -2.64 -5.33 -7.21
C ILE A 517 -2.15 -6.56 -7.97
N GLN A 518 -2.59 -6.74 -9.22
CA GLN A 518 -2.21 -7.89 -10.04
C GLN A 518 -0.71 -7.95 -10.29
N ILE A 519 -0.09 -6.82 -10.65
CA ILE A 519 1.36 -6.76 -10.90
C ILE A 519 2.15 -7.22 -9.67
N ARG A 520 1.77 -6.76 -8.47
CA ARG A 520 2.47 -7.12 -7.22
C ARG A 520 2.21 -8.56 -6.79
N LEU A 521 0.96 -9.02 -6.89
CA LEU A 521 0.61 -10.42 -6.59
C LEU A 521 1.36 -11.38 -7.50
N VAL A 522 1.27 -11.17 -8.82
CA VAL A 522 1.98 -12.01 -9.81
C VAL A 522 3.48 -11.96 -9.56
N PHE A 523 4.05 -10.77 -9.34
CA PHE A 523 5.49 -10.62 -9.08
C PHE A 523 5.93 -11.45 -7.87
N TRP A 524 5.28 -11.28 -6.71
CA TRP A 524 5.73 -11.92 -5.46
C TRP A 524 5.49 -13.42 -5.44
N VAL A 525 4.34 -13.89 -5.91
CA VAL A 525 4.04 -15.32 -5.95
C VAL A 525 4.94 -16.01 -6.97
N PHE A 526 5.08 -15.44 -8.17
CA PHE A 526 5.97 -15.98 -9.19
C PHE A 526 7.42 -16.00 -8.71
N TYR A 527 7.92 -14.90 -8.13
CA TYR A 527 9.25 -14.83 -7.56
C TYR A 527 9.47 -15.89 -6.48
N ASN A 528 8.53 -16.08 -5.55
CA ASN A 528 8.67 -17.07 -4.46
C ASN A 528 8.72 -18.51 -4.97
N VAL A 529 7.85 -18.83 -5.94
CA VAL A 529 7.87 -20.11 -6.64
C VAL A 529 9.22 -20.37 -7.30
N GLN A 530 9.74 -19.40 -8.06
CA GLN A 530 11.04 -19.58 -8.72
C GLN A 530 12.18 -19.63 -7.71
N ALA A 531 12.09 -18.84 -6.63
CA ALA A 531 13.06 -18.87 -5.56
C ALA A 531 13.24 -20.30 -5.06
N SER A 532 12.16 -21.06 -4.83
CA SER A 532 12.16 -22.43 -4.28
C SER A 532 12.89 -23.52 -5.09
N LEU A 533 13.41 -23.22 -6.29
CA LEU A 533 14.15 -24.18 -7.13
C LEU A 533 15.57 -24.46 -6.62
N GLN A 534 15.93 -25.75 -6.48
CA GLN A 534 17.24 -26.17 -5.96
C GLN A 534 18.42 -25.64 -6.78
N HIS A 535 18.24 -25.48 -8.09
CA HIS A 535 19.26 -25.00 -9.02
C HIS A 535 19.73 -23.56 -8.76
N TYR A 536 18.95 -22.76 -8.00
CA TYR A 536 19.38 -21.43 -7.59
C TYR A 536 20.39 -21.43 -6.42
N GLY A 537 20.78 -22.61 -5.91
CA GLY A 537 21.86 -22.77 -4.96
C GLY A 537 21.47 -22.35 -3.54
N TYR A 538 20.80 -23.27 -2.82
CA TYR A 538 20.26 -23.08 -1.47
C TYR A 538 21.25 -23.29 -0.33
N ASP A 539 22.47 -23.76 -0.61
CA ASP A 539 23.45 -24.15 0.40
C ASP A 539 24.45 -23.01 0.70
N TYR A 540 24.40 -22.44 1.92
CA TYR A 540 25.32 -21.38 2.39
C TYR A 540 26.53 -21.92 3.14
N THR A 541 26.74 -23.24 3.18
CA THR A 541 27.91 -23.80 3.86
C THR A 541 29.21 -23.56 3.10
N PHE A 542 29.16 -23.01 1.86
CA PHE A 542 30.32 -22.81 0.97
C PHE A 542 31.20 -24.07 0.79
N GLY A 543 30.75 -25.25 1.24
CA GLY A 543 31.54 -26.47 1.25
C GLY A 543 31.89 -27.00 -0.13
N TRP A 544 31.12 -26.59 -1.15
CA TRP A 544 31.38 -26.89 -2.56
C TRP A 544 32.59 -26.18 -3.14
N THR A 545 32.91 -24.97 -2.64
CA THR A 545 34.08 -24.20 -3.11
C THR A 545 35.38 -24.96 -2.86
N MET A 546 35.47 -25.73 -1.78
CA MET A 546 36.66 -26.53 -1.47
C MET A 546 36.75 -27.81 -2.30
N ARG A 547 35.63 -28.43 -2.68
CA ARG A 547 35.61 -29.70 -3.41
C ARG A 547 35.95 -29.51 -4.90
N CYS A 548 35.35 -28.50 -5.54
CA CYS A 548 35.64 -28.20 -6.95
C CYS A 548 36.99 -27.51 -7.17
N LEU A 549 37.54 -26.76 -6.21
CA LEU A 549 38.91 -26.21 -6.33
C LEU A 549 40.00 -27.25 -6.05
N VAL A 550 39.68 -28.35 -5.35
CA VAL A 550 40.63 -29.44 -5.08
C VAL A 550 40.60 -30.52 -6.16
N GLU A 551 39.46 -30.73 -6.86
CA GLU A 551 39.34 -31.73 -7.94
C GLU A 551 39.68 -31.22 -9.35
N VAL A 552 40.33 -30.05 -9.48
CA VAL A 552 40.99 -29.66 -10.76
C VAL A 552 42.39 -30.25 -10.81
N ASP A 553 42.49 -31.59 -10.85
CA ASP A 553 43.66 -32.29 -11.37
C ASP A 553 43.19 -33.26 -12.47
N PRO A 554 43.30 -32.89 -13.76
CA PRO A 554 42.85 -33.74 -14.85
C PRO A 554 43.96 -34.73 -15.23
N CYS A 555 44.21 -35.75 -14.40
CA CYS A 555 45.10 -36.85 -14.80
C CYS A 555 45.00 -38.13 -13.95
N ASN A 556 43.81 -38.74 -13.82
CA ASN A 556 43.67 -40.22 -13.82
C ASN A 556 42.22 -40.65 -13.57
N GLN A 557 41.51 -41.01 -14.65
CA GLN A 557 40.44 -42.01 -14.55
C GLN A 557 40.31 -42.71 -15.91
N LYS A 558 41.30 -43.56 -16.19
CA LYS A 558 41.14 -44.76 -17.02
C LYS A 558 41.31 -45.96 -16.09
N SER A 559 40.21 -46.55 -15.64
CA SER A 559 39.91 -47.99 -15.72
C SER A 559 38.55 -48.24 -15.09
#